data_AF-A0A7G5H011-F1
#
_entry.id   AF-A0A7G5H011-F1
#
_cell.length_a   1.000
_cell.length_b   1.000
_cell.length_c   1.000
_cell.angle_alpha   90.00
_cell.angle_beta   90.00
_cell.angle_gamma   90.00
#
_symmetry.space_group_name_H-M   'P 1'
#
loop_
_entity.id
_entity.type
_entity.pdbx_description
1 polymer ?
#
loop_
_entity_poly.entity_id
_entity_poly.type
_entity_poly.pdbx_seq_one_letter_code
_entity_poly.pdbx_strand_id
1 'polypeptide(L)'
;MALGTQLIRIRRTSDGQVIYLATALRNTADYPLNSAGQAAFEAAVGAGSFTLTVDNGAIIPAGTIPPLIKPGAVTSPAFSQKIQAEDAAGTGTSSGPAADNNVRGPYATSSDYLVYTVTGIPTTASNYTLIVRYQSVAQASGIASLIINGAAPIDFPIEGTDGGMRTYTATISLTPGNNTIRIQGKSGSPFFQDYILVTRPAG
;
A
#
# COMPACT_ATOMS: atom_id res chain seq x y z
N MET A 1 3.18 -26.08 16.60
CA MET A 1 1.94 -25.27 16.64
C MET A 1 1.59 -24.89 15.22
N ALA A 2 0.35 -25.14 14.78
CA ALA A 2 -0.09 -24.79 13.43
C ALA A 2 -1.26 -23.80 13.54
N LEU A 3 -1.05 -22.60 13.02
CA LEU A 3 -2.09 -21.60 12.78
C LEU A 3 -2.72 -21.91 11.42
N GLY A 4 -4.04 -21.99 11.37
CA GLY A 4 -4.79 -22.24 10.13
C GLY A 4 -6.00 -21.33 10.02
N THR A 5 -6.33 -20.93 8.79
CA THR A 5 -7.55 -20.16 8.52
C THR A 5 -8.76 -21.10 8.53
N GLN A 6 -9.75 -20.79 9.38
CA GLN A 6 -10.98 -21.55 9.52
C GLN A 6 -12.16 -20.77 8.94
N LEU A 7 -12.95 -21.42 8.07
CA LEU A 7 -14.21 -20.88 7.58
C LEU A 7 -15.27 -20.95 8.67
N ILE A 8 -15.98 -19.85 8.87
CA ILE A 8 -17.06 -19.65 9.84
C ILE A 8 -18.33 -19.27 9.08
N ARG A 9 -19.47 -19.87 9.46
CA ARG A 9 -20.79 -19.55 8.91
C ARG A 9 -21.61 -18.87 9.98
N ILE A 10 -21.87 -17.57 9.83
CA ILE A 10 -22.75 -16.85 10.75
C ILE A 10 -24.20 -17.18 10.36
N ARG A 11 -24.95 -17.72 11.32
CA ARG A 11 -26.33 -18.18 11.11
C ARG A 11 -27.29 -17.41 12.00
N ARG A 12 -28.50 -17.17 11.49
CA ARG A 12 -29.59 -16.66 12.31
C ARG A 12 -30.14 -17.80 13.15
N THR A 13 -30.26 -17.58 14.45
CA THR A 13 -30.71 -18.60 15.42
C THR A 13 -32.17 -19.02 15.22
N SER A 14 -33.01 -18.17 14.64
CA SER A 14 -34.45 -18.44 14.48
C SER A 14 -34.77 -19.49 13.39
N ASP A 15 -33.97 -19.55 12.33
CA ASP A 15 -34.25 -20.39 11.14
C ASP A 15 -33.03 -21.16 10.62
N GLY A 16 -31.86 -20.98 11.25
CA GLY A 16 -30.61 -21.62 10.83
C GLY A 16 -30.03 -21.08 9.52
N GLN A 17 -30.62 -20.03 8.94
CA GLN A 17 -30.17 -19.44 7.68
C GLN A 17 -28.75 -18.89 7.84
N VAL A 18 -27.84 -19.24 6.92
CA VAL A 18 -26.51 -18.61 6.84
C VAL A 18 -26.69 -17.18 6.31
N ILE A 19 -26.28 -16.20 7.12
CA ILE A 19 -26.38 -14.77 6.80
C ILE A 19 -25.16 -14.33 5.98
N TYR A 20 -23.97 -14.73 6.41
CA TYR A 20 -22.71 -14.47 5.72
C TYR A 20 -21.61 -15.45 6.16
N LEU A 21 -20.53 -15.49 5.38
CA LEU A 21 -19.34 -16.26 5.67
C LEU A 21 -18.26 -15.33 6.25
N ALA A 22 -17.45 -15.87 7.13
CA ALA A 22 -16.26 -15.20 7.63
C ALA A 22 -15.12 -16.20 7.82
N THR A 23 -13.93 -15.69 8.08
CA THR A 23 -12.76 -16.51 8.38
C THR A 23 -12.09 -16.00 9.66
N ALA A 24 -11.45 -16.90 10.40
CA ALA A 24 -10.61 -16.55 11.55
C ALA A 24 -9.39 -17.48 11.61
N LEU A 25 -8.32 -16.99 12.24
CA LEU A 25 -7.16 -17.84 12.53
C LEU A 25 -7.45 -18.70 13.75
N ARG A 26 -7.29 -20.02 13.57
CA ARG A 26 -7.38 -21.02 14.63
C ARG A 26 -5.98 -21.47 15.02
N ASN A 27 -5.67 -21.39 16.31
CA ASN A 27 -4.50 -22.04 16.88
C ASN A 27 -4.88 -23.47 17.32
N THR A 28 -4.26 -24.47 16.71
CA THR A 28 -4.54 -25.89 17.04
C THR A 28 -3.96 -26.35 18.37
N ALA A 29 -3.13 -25.54 19.04
CA ALA A 29 -2.70 -25.79 20.41
C ALA A 29 -3.82 -25.47 21.42
N ASP A 30 -4.53 -24.35 21.22
CA ASP A 30 -5.62 -23.91 22.10
C ASP A 30 -6.95 -24.55 21.72
N TYR A 31 -7.14 -24.81 20.42
CA TYR A 31 -8.36 -25.40 19.85
C TYR A 31 -8.02 -26.61 18.96
N PRO A 32 -7.73 -27.79 19.56
CA PRO A 32 -7.33 -28.99 18.82
C PRO A 32 -8.32 -29.41 17.74
N LEU A 33 -7.85 -30.06 16.66
CA LEU A 33 -8.68 -30.57 15.55
C LEU A 33 -9.45 -31.86 15.92
N ASN A 34 -10.20 -31.80 17.01
CA ASN A 34 -11.12 -32.83 17.47
C ASN A 34 -12.47 -32.19 17.84
N SER A 35 -13.46 -33.01 18.19
CA SER A 35 -14.82 -32.53 18.49
C SER A 35 -14.86 -31.50 19.64
N ALA A 36 -14.05 -31.71 20.69
CA ALA A 36 -13.99 -30.81 21.84
C ALA A 36 -13.38 -29.45 21.47
N GLY A 37 -12.26 -29.45 20.73
CA GLY A 37 -11.61 -28.22 20.28
C GLY A 37 -12.43 -27.48 19.23
N GLN A 38 -13.19 -28.19 18.38
CA GLN A 38 -14.15 -27.56 17.48
C GLN A 38 -15.27 -26.83 18.25
N ALA A 39 -15.89 -27.50 19.22
CA ALA A 39 -16.94 -26.90 20.04
C ALA A 39 -16.43 -25.68 20.83
N ALA A 40 -15.23 -25.77 21.42
CA ALA A 40 -14.60 -24.66 22.12
C ALA A 40 -14.31 -23.47 21.18
N PHE A 41 -13.82 -23.75 19.96
CA PHE A 41 -13.56 -22.72 18.96
C PHE A 41 -14.85 -22.02 18.53
N GLU A 42 -15.91 -22.77 18.24
CA GLU A 42 -17.21 -22.22 17.88
C GLU A 42 -17.81 -21.36 19.01
N ALA A 43 -17.70 -21.81 20.26
CA ALA A 43 -18.15 -21.03 21.41
C ALA A 43 -17.37 -19.71 21.56
N ALA A 44 -16.04 -19.75 21.42
CA ALA A 44 -15.19 -18.57 21.51
C ALA A 44 -15.42 -17.58 20.35
N VAL A 45 -15.65 -18.07 19.13
CA VAL A 45 -16.08 -17.26 17.98
C VAL A 45 -17.45 -16.62 18.25
N GLY A 46 -18.43 -17.39 18.74
CA GLY A 46 -19.76 -16.89 19.09
C GLY A 46 -19.73 -15.84 20.20
N ALA A 47 -18.79 -15.95 21.13
CA ALA A 47 -18.53 -14.97 22.18
C ALA A 47 -17.70 -13.75 21.70
N GLY A 48 -17.31 -13.70 20.42
CA GLY A 48 -16.55 -12.59 19.86
C GLY A 48 -15.06 -12.59 20.19
N SER A 49 -14.48 -13.71 20.64
CA SER A 49 -13.06 -13.75 21.08
C SER A 49 -12.05 -13.64 19.93
N PHE A 50 -12.51 -13.65 18.68
CA PHE A 50 -11.66 -13.64 17.49
C PHE A 50 -11.96 -12.43 16.62
N THR A 51 -10.93 -11.94 15.94
CA THR A 51 -11.10 -11.10 14.77
C THR A 51 -11.59 -11.96 13.61
N LEU A 52 -12.70 -11.57 12.99
CA LEU A 52 -13.26 -12.25 11.83
C LEU A 52 -13.10 -11.39 10.58
N THR A 53 -12.66 -12.00 9.49
CA THR A 53 -12.69 -11.40 8.16
C THR A 53 -13.88 -11.94 7.39
N VAL A 54 -14.87 -11.09 7.14
CA VAL A 54 -16.08 -11.40 6.39
C VAL A 54 -15.74 -11.63 4.91
N ASP A 55 -16.54 -12.42 4.20
CA ASP A 55 -16.39 -12.71 2.77
C ASP A 55 -16.38 -11.47 1.85
N ASN A 56 -16.87 -10.32 2.32
CA ASN A 56 -16.75 -9.02 1.65
C ASN A 56 -15.56 -8.16 2.13
N GLY A 57 -14.62 -8.74 2.88
CA GLY A 57 -13.44 -8.07 3.41
C GLY A 57 -13.67 -7.28 4.70
N ALA A 58 -14.92 -7.11 5.15
CA ALA A 58 -15.22 -6.43 6.41
C ALA A 58 -14.56 -7.12 7.60
N ILE A 59 -14.11 -6.32 8.57
CA ILE A 59 -13.50 -6.84 9.80
C ILE A 59 -14.49 -6.71 10.96
N ILE A 60 -14.76 -7.83 11.62
CA ILE A 60 -15.40 -7.86 12.94
C ILE A 60 -14.26 -8.01 13.96
N PRO A 61 -13.95 -6.97 14.76
CA PRO A 61 -12.83 -7.04 15.69
C PRO A 61 -13.13 -7.98 16.86
N ALA A 62 -12.09 -8.60 17.42
CA ALA A 62 -12.20 -9.33 18.68
C ALA A 62 -12.81 -8.45 19.79
N GLY A 63 -13.56 -9.08 20.69
CA GLY A 63 -14.45 -8.42 21.66
C GLY A 63 -15.85 -8.10 21.11
N THR A 64 -16.12 -8.37 19.82
CA THR A 64 -17.43 -8.10 19.20
C THR A 64 -18.16 -9.40 18.89
N ILE A 65 -19.37 -9.55 19.41
CA ILE A 65 -20.26 -10.65 19.02
C ILE A 65 -20.62 -10.46 17.53
N PRO A 66 -20.46 -11.48 16.66
CA PRO A 66 -20.75 -11.33 15.23
C PRO A 66 -22.20 -10.86 14.99
N PRO A 67 -22.41 -9.74 14.28
CA PRO A 67 -23.74 -9.15 14.12
C PRO A 67 -24.61 -9.98 13.19
N LEU A 68 -25.92 -9.91 13.38
CA LEU A 68 -26.90 -10.54 12.48
C LEU A 68 -27.13 -9.77 11.17
N ILE A 69 -26.63 -8.54 11.09
CA ILE A 69 -26.56 -7.75 9.86
C ILE A 69 -25.14 -7.87 9.34
N LYS A 70 -24.97 -8.30 8.09
CA LYS A 70 -23.65 -8.40 7.46
C LYS A 70 -22.96 -7.03 7.49
N PRO A 71 -21.77 -6.90 8.10
CA PRO A 71 -21.03 -5.65 8.07
C PRO A 71 -20.79 -5.20 6.62
N GLY A 72 -20.87 -3.88 6.39
CA GLY A 72 -20.52 -3.31 5.08
C GLY A 72 -19.07 -3.64 4.72
N ALA A 73 -18.80 -3.85 3.44
CA ALA A 73 -17.43 -4.04 2.96
C ALA A 73 -16.55 -2.87 3.43
N VAL A 74 -15.25 -3.12 3.63
CA VAL A 74 -14.30 -2.02 3.89
C VAL A 74 -14.14 -1.25 2.59
N THR A 75 -15.01 -0.29 2.34
CA THR A 75 -14.89 0.56 1.17
C THR A 75 -13.80 1.58 1.42
N SER A 76 -12.63 1.38 0.84
CA SER A 76 -11.63 2.44 0.80
C SER A 76 -11.86 3.26 -0.46
N PRO A 77 -12.01 4.59 -0.35
CA PRO A 77 -12.16 5.43 -1.53
C PRO A 77 -10.96 5.25 -2.46
N ALA A 78 -11.19 5.47 -3.75
CA ALA A 78 -10.09 5.63 -4.70
C ALA A 78 -9.20 6.80 -4.25
N PHE A 79 -7.91 6.69 -4.49
CA PHE A 79 -6.93 7.71 -4.17
C PHE A 79 -6.16 8.10 -5.44
N SER A 80 -5.90 9.39 -5.62
CA SER A 80 -5.06 9.92 -6.68
C SER A 80 -4.43 11.24 -6.23
N GLN A 81 -3.11 11.31 -6.19
CA GLN A 81 -2.38 12.54 -5.92
C GLN A 81 -1.18 12.66 -6.84
N LYS A 82 -1.15 13.73 -7.62
CA LYS A 82 0.00 14.14 -8.43
C LYS A 82 0.77 15.22 -7.69
N ILE A 83 2.09 15.13 -7.67
CA ILE A 83 2.97 16.11 -7.04
C ILE A 83 4.10 16.43 -8.00
N GLN A 84 4.23 17.70 -8.39
CA GLN A 84 5.31 18.17 -9.26
C GLN A 84 6.64 18.11 -8.51
N ALA A 85 7.74 17.84 -9.22
CA ALA A 85 9.08 17.80 -8.65
C ALA A 85 9.49 19.15 -8.06
N GLU A 86 8.95 20.24 -8.60
CA GLU A 86 9.22 21.61 -8.18
C GLU A 86 8.60 21.96 -6.82
N ASP A 87 7.54 21.26 -6.43
CA ASP A 87 6.91 21.39 -5.11
C ASP A 87 7.57 20.48 -4.06
N ALA A 88 8.46 19.58 -4.48
CA ALA A 88 9.13 18.64 -3.59
C ALA A 88 10.35 19.27 -2.91
N ALA A 89 10.57 18.90 -1.64
CA ALA A 89 11.76 19.30 -0.91
C ALA A 89 12.97 18.49 -1.39
N GLY A 90 14.18 19.06 -1.32
CA GLY A 90 15.42 18.36 -1.67
C GLY A 90 16.36 19.20 -2.54
N THR A 91 17.17 18.51 -3.34
CA THR A 91 18.25 19.11 -4.14
C THR A 91 17.88 19.19 -5.63
N GLY A 92 18.86 19.55 -6.47
CA GLY A 92 18.68 19.79 -7.89
C GLY A 92 18.29 21.23 -8.20
N THR A 93 18.31 21.61 -9.46
CA THR A 93 17.84 22.92 -9.94
C THR A 93 16.52 22.72 -10.67
N SER A 94 15.57 23.64 -10.52
CA SER A 94 14.34 23.62 -11.31
C SER A 94 14.53 24.29 -12.66
N SER A 95 13.97 23.71 -13.71
CA SER A 95 13.89 24.34 -15.03
C SER A 95 12.77 25.39 -15.12
N GLY A 96 11.85 25.45 -14.14
CA GLY A 96 10.71 26.37 -14.18
C GLY A 96 9.81 26.31 -12.93
N PRO A 97 8.63 26.96 -12.97
CA PRO A 97 7.60 26.79 -11.94
C PRO A 97 7.00 25.38 -11.98
N ALA A 98 6.27 24.99 -10.93
CA ALA A 98 5.59 23.70 -10.86
C ALA A 98 4.59 23.51 -12.01
N ALA A 99 4.92 22.63 -12.95
CA ALA A 99 4.13 22.30 -14.14
C ALA A 99 4.72 21.08 -14.84
N ASP A 100 3.88 20.39 -15.62
CA ASP A 100 4.32 19.25 -16.42
C ASP A 100 5.42 19.64 -17.43
N ASN A 101 6.41 18.76 -17.54
CA ASN A 101 7.60 18.91 -18.40
C ASN A 101 8.61 19.97 -17.92
N ASN A 102 8.34 20.68 -16.83
CA ASN A 102 9.43 21.22 -16.05
C ASN A 102 10.04 20.09 -15.23
N VAL A 103 11.33 20.20 -14.96
CA VAL A 103 12.05 19.15 -14.25
C VAL A 103 12.94 19.73 -13.18
N ARG A 104 13.22 18.91 -12.16
CA ARG A 104 14.29 19.12 -11.21
C ARG A 104 15.38 18.06 -11.31
N GLY A 105 16.62 18.47 -11.15
CA GLY A 105 17.80 17.60 -11.21
C GLY A 105 19.08 18.40 -11.50
N PRO A 106 20.17 17.77 -11.93
CA PRO A 106 20.34 16.32 -12.11
C PRO A 106 20.45 15.56 -10.77
N TYR A 107 20.10 14.27 -10.78
CA TYR A 107 20.26 13.35 -9.66
C TYR A 107 21.16 12.17 -10.03
N ALA A 108 22.37 12.10 -9.48
CA ALA A 108 23.36 11.06 -9.82
C ALA A 108 23.71 10.15 -8.65
N THR A 109 23.71 10.70 -7.43
CA THR A 109 24.16 10.03 -6.21
C THR A 109 23.11 10.14 -5.11
N SER A 110 23.33 9.47 -3.97
CA SER A 110 22.39 9.46 -2.86
C SER A 110 22.25 10.82 -2.15
N SER A 111 23.20 11.75 -2.35
CA SER A 111 23.07 13.15 -1.92
C SER A 111 22.17 13.98 -2.83
N ASP A 112 21.81 13.46 -4.00
CA ASP A 112 20.95 14.13 -4.97
C ASP A 112 19.55 13.52 -4.92
N TYR A 113 18.58 14.23 -4.35
CA TYR A 113 17.28 13.64 -4.03
C TYR A 113 16.15 14.64 -4.01
N LEU A 114 14.93 14.12 -4.15
CA LEU A 114 13.69 14.79 -3.79
C LEU A 114 12.93 13.97 -2.75
N VAL A 115 12.19 14.66 -1.89
CA VAL A 115 11.26 14.08 -0.92
C VAL A 115 9.88 14.66 -1.20
N TYR A 116 8.98 13.78 -1.62
CA TYR A 116 7.59 14.09 -1.86
C TYR A 116 6.76 13.76 -0.61
N THR A 117 5.86 14.66 -0.23
CA THR A 117 4.90 14.40 0.84
C THR A 117 3.55 14.06 0.23
N VAL A 118 3.15 12.79 0.35
CA VAL A 118 1.83 12.31 -0.09
C VAL A 118 0.89 12.38 1.10
N THR A 119 -0.24 13.06 0.96
CA THR A 119 -1.12 13.42 2.08
C THR A 119 -2.50 12.81 1.90
N GLY A 120 -3.19 12.55 3.00
CA GLY A 120 -4.58 12.08 2.95
C GLY A 120 -4.73 10.64 2.43
N ILE A 121 -3.72 9.79 2.65
CA ILE A 121 -3.85 8.36 2.37
C ILE A 121 -5.00 7.77 3.20
N PRO A 122 -5.97 7.07 2.59
CA PRO A 122 -7.18 6.65 3.29
C PRO A 122 -7.01 5.38 4.12
N THR A 123 -6.13 4.47 3.71
CA THR A 123 -6.00 3.14 4.32
C THR A 123 -4.57 2.61 4.25
N THR A 124 -4.21 1.68 5.14
CA THR A 124 -2.96 0.93 5.01
C THR A 124 -3.13 -0.08 3.89
N ALA A 125 -2.33 0.02 2.83
CA ALA A 125 -2.32 -0.99 1.78
C ALA A 125 -0.99 -1.06 1.04
N SER A 126 -0.70 -2.22 0.47
CA SER A 126 0.51 -2.51 -0.33
C SER A 126 0.24 -2.55 -1.83
N ASN A 127 -0.84 -1.91 -2.28
CA ASN A 127 -1.29 -1.89 -3.67
C ASN A 127 -1.47 -0.47 -4.23
N TYR A 128 -0.77 0.51 -3.66
CA TYR A 128 -0.70 1.84 -4.26
C TYR A 128 0.24 1.79 -5.46
N THR A 129 -0.17 2.37 -6.59
CA THR A 129 0.66 2.54 -7.78
C THR A 129 1.40 3.87 -7.68
N LEU A 130 2.72 3.84 -7.71
CA LEU A 130 3.58 5.00 -7.88
C LEU A 130 4.03 5.07 -9.33
N ILE A 131 3.80 6.21 -9.98
CA ILE A 131 4.41 6.57 -11.26
C ILE A 131 5.40 7.70 -10.98
N VAL A 132 6.62 7.54 -11.48
CA VAL A 132 7.66 8.57 -11.50
C VAL A 132 7.89 8.96 -12.96
N ARG A 133 7.63 10.22 -13.32
CA ARG A 133 7.96 10.75 -14.64
C ARG A 133 9.31 11.44 -14.58
N TYR A 134 10.21 11.06 -15.48
CA TYR A 134 11.58 11.52 -15.48
C TYR A 134 12.15 11.61 -16.90
N GLN A 135 13.31 12.24 -17.02
CA GLN A 135 14.15 12.20 -18.21
C GLN A 135 15.61 12.05 -17.81
N SER A 136 16.46 11.62 -18.74
CA SER A 136 17.92 11.73 -18.66
C SER A 136 18.44 12.46 -19.89
N VAL A 137 19.60 13.10 -19.79
CA VAL A 137 20.20 13.88 -20.88
C VAL A 137 21.12 13.06 -21.78
N ALA A 138 21.13 11.73 -21.59
CA ALA A 138 21.97 10.81 -22.35
C ALA A 138 21.20 9.50 -22.61
N GLN A 139 21.67 8.72 -23.59
CA GLN A 139 21.12 7.38 -23.89
C GLN A 139 21.63 6.27 -22.95
N ALA A 140 22.60 6.57 -22.08
CA ALA A 140 23.08 5.61 -21.10
C ALA A 140 22.09 5.46 -19.95
N SER A 141 21.94 4.23 -19.43
CA SER A 141 21.08 3.93 -18.29
C SER A 141 21.71 4.34 -16.95
N GLY A 142 20.87 4.40 -15.92
CA GLY A 142 21.26 4.65 -14.54
C GLY A 142 20.44 3.83 -13.56
N ILE A 143 20.71 4.04 -12.28
CA ILE A 143 19.95 3.46 -11.16
C ILE A 143 19.58 4.60 -10.21
N ALA A 144 18.32 4.61 -9.81
CA ALA A 144 17.79 5.43 -8.74
C ALA A 144 17.33 4.54 -7.59
N SER A 145 17.13 5.13 -6.41
CA SER A 145 16.55 4.44 -5.27
C SER A 145 15.30 5.15 -4.77
N LEU A 146 14.31 4.34 -4.41
CA LEU A 146 13.04 4.72 -3.79
C LEU A 146 13.07 4.38 -2.30
N ILE A 147 12.69 5.32 -1.45
CA ILE A 147 12.66 5.17 0.02
C ILE A 147 11.29 5.65 0.49
N ILE A 148 10.49 4.76 1.06
CA ILE A 148 9.15 5.07 1.57
C ILE A 148 9.22 5.18 3.09
N ASN A 149 8.80 6.31 3.66
CA ASN A 149 8.77 6.54 5.12
C ASN A 149 10.09 6.21 5.83
N GLY A 150 11.24 6.46 5.18
CA GLY A 150 12.56 6.17 5.74
C GLY A 150 12.95 4.69 5.79
N ALA A 151 12.19 3.80 5.16
CA ALA A 151 12.51 2.37 5.07
C ALA A 151 13.78 2.09 4.24
N ALA A 152 14.17 0.81 4.12
CA ALA A 152 15.30 0.42 3.29
C ALA A 152 15.10 0.86 1.82
N PRO A 153 16.15 1.37 1.14
CA PRO A 153 16.04 1.77 -0.26
C PRO A 153 15.73 0.60 -1.19
N ILE A 154 14.85 0.83 -2.16
CA ILE A 154 14.52 -0.08 -3.25
C ILE A 154 15.07 0.53 -4.54
N ASP A 155 15.99 -0.16 -5.19
CA ASP A 155 16.57 0.32 -6.44
C ASP A 155 15.64 0.08 -7.62
N PHE A 156 15.68 0.99 -8.58
CA PHE A 156 15.00 0.83 -9.86
C PHE A 156 15.83 1.40 -11.01
N PRO A 157 15.72 0.81 -12.22
CA PRO A 157 16.45 1.29 -13.37
C PRO A 157 15.88 2.61 -13.88
N ILE A 158 16.78 3.48 -14.31
CA ILE A 158 16.50 4.67 -15.10
C ILE A 158 16.96 4.38 -16.52
N GLU A 159 16.05 4.53 -17.48
CA GLU A 159 16.37 4.42 -18.90
C GLU A 159 17.10 5.68 -19.38
N GLY A 160 18.01 5.49 -20.33
CA GLY A 160 18.54 6.59 -21.13
C GLY A 160 17.46 7.13 -22.06
N THR A 161 17.29 8.45 -22.11
CA THR A 161 16.17 9.06 -22.85
C THR A 161 16.56 10.20 -23.77
N ASP A 162 17.79 10.72 -23.66
CA ASP A 162 18.29 11.83 -24.50
C ASP A 162 17.34 13.04 -24.55
N GLY A 163 16.82 13.43 -23.38
CA GLY A 163 15.85 14.51 -23.20
C GLY A 163 14.38 14.09 -23.39
N GLY A 164 14.11 12.84 -23.76
CA GLY A 164 12.76 12.31 -23.82
C GLY A 164 12.19 12.00 -22.44
N MET A 165 10.87 12.14 -22.27
CA MET A 165 10.21 11.74 -21.02
C MET A 165 9.96 10.23 -20.98
N ARG A 166 10.16 9.65 -19.80
CA ARG A 166 9.85 8.26 -19.47
C ARG A 166 9.09 8.19 -18.15
N THR A 167 8.46 7.05 -17.92
CA THR A 167 7.74 6.75 -16.69
C THR A 167 8.25 5.44 -16.11
N TYR A 168 8.61 5.47 -14.84
CA TYR A 168 8.79 4.25 -14.04
C TYR A 168 7.55 4.02 -13.19
N THR A 169 7.09 2.77 -13.11
CA THR A 169 5.91 2.39 -12.33
C THR A 169 6.30 1.34 -11.30
N ALA A 170 5.87 1.54 -10.05
CA ALA A 170 6.07 0.61 -8.95
C ALA A 170 4.80 0.45 -8.12
N THR A 171 4.68 -0.69 -7.45
CA THR A 171 3.69 -0.90 -6.40
C THR A 171 4.34 -0.61 -5.05
N ILE A 172 3.71 0.24 -4.23
CA ILE A 172 4.24 0.68 -2.93
C ILE A 172 3.24 0.44 -1.81
N SER A 173 3.77 0.43 -0.58
CA SER A 173 2.96 0.35 0.64
C SER A 173 2.90 1.70 1.33
N LEU A 174 1.69 2.14 1.68
CA LEU A 174 1.44 3.39 2.40
C LEU A 174 0.53 3.14 3.60
N THR A 175 0.61 4.01 4.60
CA THR A 175 -0.25 4.01 5.79
C THR A 175 -1.20 5.22 5.77
N PRO A 176 -2.33 5.21 6.50
CA PRO A 176 -3.26 6.34 6.54
C PRO A 176 -2.58 7.65 6.93
N GLY A 177 -3.06 8.76 6.36
CA GLY A 177 -2.52 10.09 6.60
C GLY A 177 -1.35 10.44 5.68
N ASN A 178 -0.29 11.02 6.25
CA ASN A 178 0.84 11.54 5.48
C ASN A 178 1.96 10.52 5.39
N ASN A 179 2.51 10.38 4.18
CA ASN A 179 3.66 9.53 3.90
C ASN A 179 4.73 10.34 3.17
N THR A 180 5.97 9.91 3.27
CA THR A 180 7.10 10.49 2.54
C THR A 180 7.63 9.50 1.53
N ILE A 181 7.89 10.00 0.32
CA ILE A 181 8.50 9.24 -0.76
C ILE A 181 9.76 9.98 -1.15
N ARG A 182 10.93 9.40 -0.84
CA ARG A 182 12.22 9.93 -1.28
C ARG A 182 12.68 9.17 -2.51
N ILE A 183 13.06 9.92 -3.54
CA ILE A 183 13.68 9.40 -4.77
C ILE A 183 15.05 10.06 -4.89
N GLN A 184 16.08 9.24 -5.04
CA GLN A 184 17.47 9.71 -5.07
C GLN A 184 18.27 9.04 -6.18
N GLY A 185 19.35 9.70 -6.61
CA GLY A 185 20.36 9.09 -7.46
C GLY A 185 21.11 7.96 -6.75
N LYS A 186 21.71 7.07 -7.55
CA LYS A 186 22.58 6.01 -7.03
C LYS A 186 23.85 5.85 -7.87
N SER A 187 23.69 5.55 -9.17
CA SER A 187 24.82 5.29 -10.07
C SER A 187 24.41 5.38 -11.53
N GLY A 188 25.38 5.57 -12.43
CA GLY A 188 25.14 5.65 -13.88
C GLY A 188 24.68 7.04 -14.31
N SER A 189 23.87 7.12 -15.36
CA SER A 189 23.41 8.42 -15.89
C SER A 189 22.57 9.19 -14.87
N PRO A 190 22.80 10.51 -14.73
CA PRO A 190 21.91 11.35 -13.96
C PRO A 190 20.54 11.46 -14.61
N PHE A 191 19.52 11.67 -13.79
CA PHE A 191 18.15 11.91 -14.25
C PHE A 191 17.58 13.20 -13.65
N PHE A 192 16.48 13.63 -14.24
CA PHE A 192 15.69 14.77 -13.83
C PHE A 192 14.25 14.29 -13.64
N GLN A 193 13.61 14.71 -12.56
CA GLN A 193 12.24 14.31 -12.21
C GLN A 193 11.27 15.42 -12.63
N ASP A 194 10.15 15.05 -13.23
CA ASP A 194 9.04 15.95 -13.59
C ASP A 194 7.95 15.89 -12.51
N TYR A 195 7.40 14.71 -12.26
CA TYR A 195 6.42 14.52 -11.19
C TYR A 195 6.39 13.09 -10.66
N ILE A 196 5.73 12.93 -9.52
CA ILE A 196 5.16 11.65 -9.11
C ILE A 196 3.63 11.67 -9.17
N LEU A 197 3.05 10.51 -9.45
CA LEU A 197 1.62 10.27 -9.36
C LEU A 197 1.39 9.00 -8.54
N VAL A 198 0.67 9.13 -7.43
CA VAL A 198 0.28 8.01 -6.58
C VAL A 198 -1.20 7.75 -6.75
N THR A 199 -1.58 6.53 -7.15
CA THR A 199 -2.97 6.14 -7.33
C THR A 199 -3.30 4.84 -6.60
N ARG A 200 -4.59 4.68 -6.29
CA ARG A 200 -5.16 3.40 -5.86
C ARG A 200 -6.63 3.38 -6.28
N PRO A 201 -7.13 2.32 -6.91
CA PRO A 201 -8.56 2.19 -7.18
C PRO A 201 -9.35 2.09 -5.87
N ALA A 202 -10.66 2.30 -5.95
CA ALA A 202 -11.53 1.95 -4.84
C ALA A 202 -11.42 0.44 -4.55
N GLY A 203 -11.49 0.07 -3.28
CA GLY A 203 -11.48 -1.32 -2.81
C GLY A 203 -12.66 -1.58 -1.91
#